data_AF-A0A7M5WK07-F1
#
_entry.id   AF-A0A7M5WK07-F1
#
_cell.length_a   1.000
_cell.length_b   1.000
_cell.length_c   1.000
_cell.angle_alpha   90.00
_cell.angle_beta   90.00
_cell.angle_gamma   90.00
#
_symmetry.space_group_name_H-M   'P 1'
#
loop_
_entity.id
_entity.type
_entity.pdbx_description
1 polymer ?
#
loop_
_entity_poly.entity_id
_entity_poly.type
_entity_poly.pdbx_seq_one_letter_code
_entity_poly.pdbx_strand_id
1 'polypeptide(L)'
;MLDKMAAASPDLNDRRRSSNVELFIKAVFLLSKNYMPDTGSSGIISLVYDDDASDGIKTIEETLDPDAEAFPGVEGNGDPNLETNMESDGVLEKLIDEAINEKADSTTEKKSPTEIRFADKYGFYDQIEKSDENALESLADHFESLSGDKELGSLEVSHGVKWENYLVAQGTAPLQKTEELKALVRSGIPHEFRARVWGDLVRLRSDHERTIAGQGYYANLLKEKKGAYSPSAKQIELDLLRTLPNNKYYDTLESEGISKLRRILTAYSWHNPAVGYCQGLNRLGAIALLYLDEETAFWCLVAITEHLMPIDYYSRTLLGAQIDQKVFRDLLDEKCPKLSAHLVSLQFDISLVSFNWFLTVFVDLFPIELTLRVWDTFLFEGSKVLFRYALSVFKLFEEEFLRFKDPGPMFNFFRNLPKKKFNIQKICYIAFNTMNPFSRRNVESKRKFYRPVLQAQLDEFEIMREEYKEKREDSISIHDEEPISDDEN
;
A
#
# COMPACT_ATOMS: atom_id res chain seq x y z
N MET A 1 -12.58 -47.81 17.63
CA MET A 1 -11.16 -47.37 17.45
C MET A 1 -11.07 -46.06 16.66
N LEU A 2 -12.11 -45.23 16.73
CA LEU A 2 -12.23 -43.89 16.13
C LEU A 2 -12.56 -42.81 17.17
N ASP A 3 -12.47 -43.13 18.48
CA ASP A 3 -12.78 -42.22 19.60
C ASP A 3 -11.56 -41.91 20.49
N LYS A 4 -10.33 -42.03 19.97
CA LYS A 4 -9.10 -41.77 20.76
C LYS A 4 -8.09 -40.82 20.11
N MET A 5 -8.52 -39.96 19.20
CA MET A 5 -7.68 -38.87 18.63
C MET A 5 -8.21 -37.45 18.93
N ALA A 6 -9.20 -37.31 19.81
CA ALA A 6 -9.82 -36.02 20.16
C ALA A 6 -9.38 -35.44 21.52
N ALA A 7 -8.20 -35.81 22.02
CA ALA A 7 -7.70 -35.31 23.30
C ALA A 7 -6.21 -34.93 23.20
N ALA A 8 -5.93 -33.81 22.53
CA ALA A 8 -4.68 -33.06 22.67
C ALA A 8 -5.01 -31.56 22.49
N SER A 9 -4.80 -30.80 23.57
CA SER A 9 -5.07 -29.37 23.83
C SER A 9 -5.22 -28.43 22.60
N PRO A 10 -6.38 -27.76 22.42
CA PRO A 10 -6.57 -26.70 21.41
C PRO A 10 -6.04 -25.31 21.84
N ASP A 11 -5.81 -25.09 23.13
CA ASP A 11 -5.81 -23.75 23.74
C ASP A 11 -4.49 -22.96 23.57
N LEU A 12 -3.38 -23.67 23.34
CA LEU A 12 -2.05 -23.05 23.15
C LEU A 12 -1.77 -22.61 21.70
N ASN A 13 -2.42 -23.24 20.71
CA ASN A 13 -2.24 -22.91 19.30
C ASN A 13 -3.07 -21.69 18.87
N ASP A 14 -4.24 -21.46 19.49
CA ASP A 14 -5.07 -20.28 19.19
C ASP A 14 -4.50 -19.00 19.80
N ARG A 15 -3.94 -19.05 21.02
CA ARG A 15 -3.25 -17.89 21.62
C ARG A 15 -1.99 -17.49 20.83
N ARG A 16 -1.22 -18.44 20.31
CA ARG A 16 -0.07 -18.17 19.42
C ARG A 16 -0.50 -17.62 18.05
N ARG A 17 -1.63 -18.08 17.49
CA ARG A 17 -2.19 -17.53 16.23
C ARG A 17 -2.71 -16.11 16.41
N SER A 18 -3.39 -15.83 17.53
CA SER A 18 -3.90 -14.52 17.88
C SER A 18 -2.76 -13.50 18.09
N SER A 19 -1.72 -13.90 18.83
CA SER A 19 -0.51 -13.10 19.00
C SER A 19 0.24 -12.85 17.68
N ASN A 20 0.23 -13.80 16.74
CA ASN A 20 0.83 -13.63 15.41
C ASN A 20 0.03 -12.69 14.50
N VAL A 21 -1.29 -12.61 14.65
CA VAL A 21 -2.14 -11.64 13.92
C VAL A 21 -1.97 -10.23 14.51
N GLU A 22 -1.83 -10.11 15.83
CA GLU A 22 -1.52 -8.83 16.48
C GLU A 22 -0.10 -8.34 16.13
N LEU A 23 0.89 -9.25 16.12
CA LEU A 23 2.24 -9.00 15.59
C LEU A 23 2.21 -8.70 14.10
N PHE A 24 1.30 -9.30 13.32
CA PHE A 24 1.14 -9.02 11.89
C PHE A 24 0.56 -7.62 11.66
N ILE A 25 -0.48 -7.22 12.41
CA ILE A 25 -1.04 -5.87 12.32
C ILE A 25 -0.02 -4.84 12.82
N LYS A 26 0.65 -5.11 13.95
CA LYS A 26 1.74 -4.25 14.46
C LYS A 26 2.92 -4.21 13.50
N ALA A 27 3.32 -5.32 12.89
CA ALA A 27 4.42 -5.37 11.91
C ALA A 27 4.04 -4.70 10.59
N VAL A 28 2.81 -4.87 10.09
CA VAL A 28 2.31 -4.16 8.90
C VAL A 28 2.21 -2.65 9.19
N PHE A 29 1.77 -2.27 10.40
CA PHE A 29 1.71 -0.88 10.86
C PHE A 29 3.11 -0.27 11.15
N LEU A 30 4.07 -1.07 11.59
CA LEU A 30 5.46 -0.66 11.82
C LEU A 30 6.27 -0.64 10.51
N LEU A 31 6.06 -1.58 9.59
CA LEU A 31 6.63 -1.61 8.25
C LEU A 31 6.06 -0.48 7.38
N SER A 32 4.82 -0.08 7.60
CA SER A 32 4.24 1.11 6.94
C SER A 32 4.75 2.43 7.53
N LYS A 33 5.24 2.43 8.78
CA LYS A 33 5.88 3.59 9.45
C LYS A 33 7.38 3.70 9.21
N ASN A 34 8.12 2.59 9.02
CA ASN A 34 9.58 2.57 8.91
C ASN A 34 10.12 2.15 7.53
N TYR A 35 9.63 2.79 6.47
CA TYR A 35 10.44 2.92 5.24
C TYR A 35 11.34 4.15 5.40
N MET A 36 12.44 3.99 6.12
CA MET A 36 13.52 4.98 6.14
C MET A 36 14.28 4.92 4.80
N PRO A 37 14.49 6.05 4.10
CA PRO A 37 15.63 6.19 3.21
C PRO A 37 16.88 6.53 4.05
N ASP A 38 18.00 5.90 3.72
CA ASP A 38 19.38 6.18 4.15
C ASP A 38 19.60 7.20 5.27
N THR A 39 19.90 6.70 6.47
CA THR A 39 20.94 7.28 7.32
C THR A 39 21.77 6.14 7.89
N GLY A 40 23.04 6.10 7.52
CA GLY A 40 24.00 5.13 8.05
C GLY A 40 24.11 5.25 9.57
N SER A 41 23.50 4.31 10.28
CA SER A 41 23.88 3.93 11.65
C SER A 41 23.30 2.55 11.94
N SER A 42 24.22 1.59 12.13
CA SER A 42 23.95 0.21 12.50
C SER A 42 23.15 0.12 13.80
N GLY A 43 21.92 -0.37 13.72
CA GLY A 43 21.11 -0.78 14.86
C GLY A 43 20.37 -2.07 14.52
N ILE A 44 21.00 -3.21 14.78
CA ILE A 44 20.39 -4.54 14.64
C ILE A 44 19.35 -4.67 15.77
N ILE A 45 18.06 -4.72 15.43
CA ILE A 45 17.06 -5.29 16.34
C ILE A 45 17.22 -6.81 16.24
N SER A 46 18.04 -7.36 17.14
CA SER A 46 18.17 -8.79 17.37
C SER A 46 16.92 -9.26 18.10
N LEU A 47 15.99 -9.91 17.39
CA LEU A 47 14.98 -10.74 18.05
C LEU A 47 15.66 -12.06 18.41
N VAL A 48 16.24 -12.11 19.62
CA VAL A 48 16.74 -13.34 20.22
C VAL A 48 15.52 -14.22 20.53
N TYR A 49 15.44 -15.36 19.87
CA TYR A 49 14.67 -16.50 20.35
C TYR A 49 15.48 -17.12 21.50
N ASP A 50 14.94 -17.08 22.72
CA ASP A 50 15.41 -17.96 23.79
C ASP A 50 14.35 -19.04 24.03
N ASP A 51 14.70 -20.26 23.63
CA ASP A 51 14.06 -21.52 24.00
C ASP A 51 14.66 -21.95 25.36
N ASP A 52 13.90 -21.80 26.46
CA ASP A 52 13.77 -22.76 27.58
C ASP A 52 13.36 -22.10 28.93
N ALA A 53 12.57 -22.86 29.68
CA ALA A 53 12.23 -22.74 31.11
C ALA A 53 11.33 -21.56 31.54
N SER A 54 10.04 -21.77 31.80
CA SER A 54 9.52 -22.25 33.11
C SER A 54 10.16 -21.58 34.35
N ASP A 55 9.73 -20.37 34.69
CA ASP A 55 9.38 -19.95 36.07
C ASP A 55 9.21 -18.42 36.18
N GLY A 56 8.20 -17.99 36.96
CA GLY A 56 8.24 -16.70 37.67
C GLY A 56 7.74 -15.46 36.93
N ILE A 57 6.47 -15.11 37.16
CA ILE A 57 5.95 -13.74 37.03
C ILE A 57 6.59 -12.88 38.14
N LYS A 58 7.41 -11.88 37.78
CA LYS A 58 7.65 -10.67 38.60
C LYS A 58 7.90 -9.43 37.71
N THR A 59 6.93 -8.52 37.79
CA THR A 59 6.97 -7.05 37.82
C THR A 59 8.17 -6.29 37.23
N ILE A 60 7.88 -5.37 36.30
CA ILE A 60 8.60 -4.09 36.13
C ILE A 60 7.54 -2.98 35.99
N GLU A 61 7.32 -2.26 37.08
CA GLU A 61 6.76 -0.91 37.15
C GLU A 61 7.92 0.11 37.11
N GLU A 62 7.58 1.37 36.78
CA GLU A 62 8.42 2.60 36.80
C GLU A 62 9.42 2.73 35.63
N THR A 63 9.43 3.78 34.81
CA THR A 63 9.43 5.22 35.15
C THR A 63 8.77 6.09 34.06
N LEU A 64 7.78 6.89 34.43
CA LEU A 64 7.44 8.18 33.79
C LEU A 64 6.95 9.14 34.90
N ASP A 65 7.55 10.33 34.90
CA ASP A 65 7.46 11.41 35.90
C ASP A 65 6.06 12.10 35.90
N PRO A 66 5.39 12.33 37.04
CA PRO A 66 4.02 12.86 37.09
C PRO A 66 3.87 14.39 37.16
N ASP A 67 4.93 15.20 37.14
CA ASP A 67 4.82 16.65 37.37
C ASP A 67 5.10 17.52 36.12
N ALA A 68 4.17 17.54 35.15
CA ALA A 68 4.11 18.61 34.14
C ALA A 68 2.75 19.32 34.18
N GLU A 69 2.77 20.49 34.80
CA GLU A 69 1.65 21.32 35.25
C GLU A 69 0.58 21.70 34.20
N ALA A 70 -0.65 21.84 34.71
CA ALA A 70 -1.84 22.34 34.04
C ALA A 70 -1.84 23.87 33.85
N PHE A 71 -2.51 24.37 32.80
CA PHE A 71 -2.97 25.76 32.70
C PHE A 71 -4.46 25.85 33.06
N PRO A 72 -4.91 26.92 33.76
CA PRO A 72 -6.22 26.95 34.42
C PRO A 72 -7.35 27.47 33.51
N GLY A 73 -8.59 27.12 33.91
CA GLY A 73 -9.81 27.28 33.13
C GLY A 73 -10.48 28.66 33.17
N VAL A 74 -11.63 28.73 32.47
CA VAL A 74 -12.66 29.77 32.63
C VAL A 74 -14.03 29.10 32.48
N GLU A 75 -14.84 29.21 33.53
CA GLU A 75 -16.24 28.79 33.63
C GLU A 75 -17.18 29.66 32.78
N GLY A 76 -18.32 29.09 32.40
CA GLY A 76 -19.27 29.67 31.45
C GLY A 76 -20.22 30.75 31.97
N ASN A 77 -20.89 31.40 31.02
CA ASN A 77 -22.25 31.96 31.13
C ASN A 77 -22.82 32.15 29.72
N GLY A 78 -24.09 31.81 29.53
CA GLY A 78 -24.74 31.78 28.21
C GLY A 78 -25.46 33.07 27.80
N ASP A 79 -25.67 33.25 26.49
CA ASP A 79 -26.95 33.54 25.81
C ASP A 79 -26.76 33.42 24.27
N PRO A 80 -27.82 33.19 23.45
CA PRO A 80 -27.70 32.70 22.09
C PRO A 80 -27.70 33.79 21.00
N ASN A 81 -27.24 33.36 19.82
CA ASN A 81 -27.37 33.93 18.48
C ASN A 81 -26.24 34.84 17.92
N LEU A 82 -25.86 34.45 16.69
CA LEU A 82 -25.16 35.16 15.60
C LEU A 82 -23.62 35.22 15.58
N GLU A 83 -23.12 34.54 14.54
CA GLU A 83 -22.12 35.00 13.57
C GLU A 83 -20.64 34.58 13.68
N THR A 84 -20.21 33.97 12.56
CA THR A 84 -18.89 34.02 11.90
C THR A 84 -17.83 32.96 12.21
N ASN A 85 -17.82 31.96 11.31
CA ASN A 85 -16.65 31.32 10.68
C ASN A 85 -15.39 32.21 10.68
N MET A 86 -14.40 31.96 11.54
CA MET A 86 -13.00 32.44 11.33
C MET A 86 -11.90 31.62 12.07
N GLU A 87 -12.19 30.50 12.73
CA GLU A 87 -11.18 29.78 13.54
C GLU A 87 -10.63 28.47 12.93
N SER A 88 -11.14 28.02 11.78
CA SER A 88 -10.69 26.74 11.17
C SER A 88 -9.43 26.83 10.31
N ASP A 89 -9.06 28.02 9.80
CA ASP A 89 -7.87 28.18 8.95
C ASP A 89 -6.56 28.08 9.75
N GLY A 90 -6.53 28.63 10.98
CA GLY A 90 -5.31 28.67 11.80
C GLY A 90 -4.89 27.32 12.37
N VAL A 91 -5.80 26.35 12.51
CA VAL A 91 -5.48 25.00 13.00
C VAL A 91 -4.80 24.17 11.91
N LEU A 92 -5.26 24.31 10.66
CA LEU A 92 -4.63 23.63 9.53
C LEU A 92 -3.23 24.18 9.26
N GLU A 93 -3.05 25.51 9.30
CA GLU A 93 -1.74 26.15 9.17
C GLU A 93 -0.78 25.75 10.30
N LYS A 94 -1.25 25.71 11.55
CA LYS A 94 -0.42 25.24 12.68
C LYS A 94 -0.03 23.77 12.56
N LEU A 95 -0.93 22.89 12.10
CA LEU A 95 -0.62 21.48 11.88
C LEU A 95 0.34 21.27 10.69
N ILE A 96 0.27 22.14 9.68
CA ILE A 96 1.23 22.20 8.56
C ILE A 96 2.60 22.63 9.09
N ASP A 97 2.67 23.68 9.91
CA ASP A 97 3.92 24.18 10.49
C ASP A 97 4.55 23.17 11.47
N GLU A 98 3.75 22.48 12.29
CA GLU A 98 4.22 21.41 13.18
C GLU A 98 4.78 20.21 12.38
N ALA A 99 4.12 19.80 11.30
CA ALA A 99 4.60 18.71 10.43
C ALA A 99 5.85 19.10 9.60
N ILE A 100 6.00 20.38 9.27
CA ILE A 100 7.20 20.94 8.63
C ILE A 100 8.36 20.98 9.64
N ASN A 101 8.11 21.41 10.88
CA ASN A 101 9.13 21.56 11.91
C ASN A 101 9.63 20.23 12.48
N GLU A 102 8.77 19.21 12.64
CA GLU A 102 9.22 17.85 13.02
C GLU A 102 10.19 17.23 11.99
N LYS A 103 10.17 17.69 10.73
CA LYS A 103 11.09 17.22 9.67
C LYS A 103 12.27 18.15 9.40
N ALA A 104 12.19 19.42 9.79
CA ALA A 104 13.29 20.37 9.66
C ALA A 104 14.49 19.98 10.55
N ASP A 105 14.22 19.45 11.75
CA ASP A 105 15.27 18.97 12.67
C ASP A 105 15.98 17.68 12.20
N SER A 106 15.44 16.98 11.19
CA SER A 106 16.09 15.80 10.60
C SER A 106 16.68 16.02 9.19
N THR A 107 16.68 17.25 8.65
CA THR A 107 17.12 17.48 7.24
C THR A 107 18.07 18.66 7.00
N THR A 108 18.67 19.27 8.02
CA THR A 108 19.76 20.25 7.80
C THR A 108 21.12 19.60 7.51
N GLU A 109 21.21 18.82 6.43
CA GLU A 109 22.45 18.72 5.65
C GLU A 109 22.31 19.58 4.39
N LYS A 110 23.04 20.69 4.36
CA LYS A 110 23.15 21.58 3.20
C LYS A 110 23.69 20.78 2.00
N LYS A 111 22.80 20.33 1.10
CA LYS A 111 23.20 19.75 -0.19
C LYS A 111 23.86 20.84 -1.05
N SER A 112 25.05 20.52 -1.57
CA SER A 112 25.83 21.39 -2.45
C SER A 112 25.09 21.70 -3.77
N PRO A 113 25.39 22.83 -4.43
CA PRO A 113 24.71 23.19 -5.66
C PRO A 113 25.28 22.42 -6.85
N THR A 114 24.39 21.87 -7.67
CA THR A 114 24.61 21.24 -8.99
C THR A 114 24.87 19.72 -9.01
N GLU A 115 23.90 18.94 -8.54
CA GLU A 115 23.77 17.53 -8.92
C GLU A 115 22.79 17.47 -10.11
N ILE A 116 23.29 17.35 -11.35
CA ILE A 116 22.42 17.23 -12.54
C ILE A 116 21.80 15.83 -12.49
N ARG A 117 20.50 15.75 -12.17
CA ARG A 117 19.74 14.50 -12.16
C ARG A 117 18.97 14.38 -13.47
N PHE A 118 19.23 13.32 -14.22
CA PHE A 118 18.44 12.99 -15.40
C PHE A 118 17.29 12.09 -14.99
N ALA A 119 16.08 12.46 -15.40
CA ALA A 119 14.91 11.61 -15.26
C ALA A 119 14.67 10.85 -16.57
N ASP A 120 14.31 9.58 -16.45
CA ASP A 120 13.92 8.76 -17.58
C ASP A 120 12.61 9.24 -18.25
N LYS A 121 12.17 8.53 -19.29
CA LYS A 121 10.91 8.83 -20.00
C LYS A 121 9.65 8.71 -19.12
N TYR A 122 9.75 8.10 -17.95
CA TYR A 122 8.68 7.95 -16.96
C TYR A 122 8.76 8.98 -15.82
N GLY A 123 9.79 9.82 -15.83
CA GLY A 123 10.03 10.85 -14.82
C GLY A 123 10.78 10.36 -13.58
N PHE A 124 11.33 9.14 -13.58
CA PHE A 124 12.11 8.60 -12.47
C PHE A 124 13.60 8.92 -12.65
N TYR A 125 14.24 9.36 -11.57
CA TYR A 125 15.69 9.58 -11.55
C TYR A 125 16.42 8.25 -11.47
N ASP A 126 17.51 8.13 -12.24
CA ASP A 126 18.42 7.00 -12.12
C ASP A 126 19.02 6.96 -10.71
N GLN A 127 19.05 5.77 -10.11
CA GLN A 127 19.72 5.52 -8.84
C GLN A 127 21.25 5.48 -9.07
N ILE A 128 21.85 6.63 -9.38
CA ILE A 128 23.31 6.76 -9.41
C ILE A 128 23.75 6.89 -7.95
N GLU A 129 24.34 5.83 -7.39
CA GLU A 129 24.87 5.86 -6.02
C GLU A 129 26.02 6.88 -5.96
N LYS A 130 25.96 7.77 -4.97
CA LYS A 130 26.86 8.95 -4.81
C LYS A 130 28.35 8.62 -4.63
N SER A 131 28.75 7.35 -4.63
CA SER A 131 30.13 6.92 -4.42
C SER A 131 30.86 6.46 -5.68
N ASP A 132 30.23 6.46 -6.86
CA ASP A 132 30.90 6.00 -8.07
C ASP A 132 31.84 7.06 -8.64
N GLU A 133 33.15 6.85 -8.47
CA GLU A 133 34.21 7.45 -9.30
C GLU A 133 33.98 7.20 -10.82
N ASN A 134 33.05 6.30 -11.13
CA ASN A 134 32.61 5.88 -12.46
C ASN A 134 31.27 6.51 -12.90
N ALA A 135 30.82 7.64 -12.33
CA ALA A 135 29.58 8.31 -12.77
C ALA A 135 29.52 8.57 -14.29
N LEU A 136 30.67 8.81 -14.94
CA LEU A 136 30.78 8.94 -16.39
C LEU A 136 30.61 7.61 -17.14
N GLU A 137 31.07 6.50 -16.56
CA GLU A 137 30.92 5.14 -17.10
C GLU A 137 29.49 4.64 -16.90
N SER A 138 28.84 4.98 -15.78
CA SER A 138 27.40 4.74 -15.56
C SER A 138 26.53 5.56 -16.52
N LEU A 139 26.91 6.80 -16.81
CA LEU A 139 26.26 7.62 -17.84
C LEU A 139 26.50 7.07 -19.26
N ALA A 140 27.69 6.53 -19.53
CA ALA A 140 27.99 5.85 -20.79
C ALA A 140 27.19 4.55 -20.94
N ASP A 141 27.06 3.75 -19.89
CA ASP A 141 26.18 2.57 -19.82
C ASP A 141 24.72 2.94 -20.01
N HIS A 142 24.28 4.10 -19.51
CA HIS A 142 22.93 4.64 -19.75
C HIS A 142 22.72 4.98 -21.24
N PHE A 143 23.67 5.68 -21.87
CA PHE A 143 23.61 5.96 -23.31
C PHE A 143 23.75 4.70 -24.18
N GLU A 144 24.53 3.71 -23.75
CA GLU A 144 24.62 2.39 -24.38
C GLU A 144 23.33 1.59 -24.21
N SER A 145 22.67 1.65 -23.04
CA SER A 145 21.35 1.03 -22.83
C SER A 145 20.28 1.67 -23.72
N LEU A 146 20.32 2.99 -23.93
CA LEU A 146 19.43 3.68 -24.85
C LEU A 146 19.72 3.37 -26.33
N SER A 147 20.93 2.90 -26.66
CA SER A 147 21.36 2.61 -28.03
C SER A 147 21.45 1.11 -28.39
N GLY A 148 21.45 0.23 -27.38
CA GLY A 148 21.37 -1.24 -27.50
C GLY A 148 19.98 -1.74 -27.91
N ASP A 149 18.97 -0.88 -27.91
CA ASP A 149 17.59 -1.16 -28.34
C ASP A 149 17.41 -1.40 -29.86
N LYS A 150 18.45 -1.76 -30.60
CA LYS A 150 18.32 -1.99 -32.05
C LYS A 150 17.56 -3.26 -32.43
N GLU A 151 17.66 -4.34 -31.65
CA GLU A 151 16.82 -5.54 -31.87
C GLU A 151 15.43 -5.39 -31.24
N LEU A 152 15.34 -4.78 -30.04
CA LEU A 152 14.09 -4.47 -29.35
C LEU A 152 13.23 -3.49 -30.16
N GLY A 153 13.86 -2.51 -30.82
CA GLY A 153 13.20 -1.51 -31.65
C GLY A 153 12.40 -2.12 -32.80
N SER A 154 12.80 -3.26 -33.38
CA SER A 154 12.00 -3.91 -34.43
C SER A 154 10.70 -4.52 -33.91
N LEU A 155 10.75 -5.12 -32.72
CA LEU A 155 9.59 -5.70 -32.02
C LEU A 155 8.70 -4.62 -31.42
N GLU A 156 9.28 -3.55 -30.85
CA GLU A 156 8.55 -2.39 -30.33
C GLU A 156 7.89 -1.60 -31.45
N VAL A 157 8.56 -1.38 -32.58
CA VAL A 157 7.93 -0.79 -33.78
C VAL A 157 6.78 -1.67 -34.27
N SER A 158 6.96 -3.00 -34.33
CA SER A 158 5.87 -3.92 -34.70
C SER A 158 4.70 -3.89 -33.69
N HIS A 159 5.00 -3.71 -32.41
CA HIS A 159 4.01 -3.68 -31.33
C HIS A 159 3.25 -2.36 -31.25
N GLY A 160 3.94 -1.24 -31.38
CA GLY A 160 3.36 0.10 -31.50
C GLY A 160 2.42 0.21 -32.70
N VAL A 161 2.81 -0.33 -33.87
CA VAL A 161 1.96 -0.37 -35.07
C VAL A 161 0.68 -1.18 -34.84
N LYS A 162 0.73 -2.29 -34.09
CA LYS A 162 -0.49 -3.06 -33.74
C LYS A 162 -1.45 -2.23 -32.89
N TRP A 163 -0.93 -1.48 -31.92
CA TRP A 163 -1.72 -0.58 -31.10
C TRP A 163 -2.29 0.59 -31.89
N GLU A 164 -1.49 1.21 -32.75
CA GLU A 164 -1.94 2.29 -33.62
C GLU A 164 -3.09 1.82 -34.51
N ASN A 165 -2.93 0.68 -35.20
CA ASN A 165 -3.99 0.10 -36.04
C ASN A 165 -5.26 -0.18 -35.23
N TYR A 166 -5.13 -0.75 -34.02
CA TYR A 166 -6.28 -1.00 -33.15
C TYR A 166 -6.98 0.31 -32.77
N LEU A 167 -6.23 1.33 -32.34
CA LEU A 167 -6.79 2.62 -31.89
C LEU A 167 -7.38 3.45 -33.03
N VAL A 168 -6.83 3.34 -34.24
CA VAL A 168 -7.38 3.94 -35.47
C VAL A 168 -8.69 3.26 -35.84
N ALA A 169 -8.73 1.92 -35.85
CA ALA A 169 -9.94 1.16 -36.15
C ALA A 169 -11.04 1.41 -35.10
N GLN A 170 -10.66 1.58 -33.83
CA GLN A 170 -11.54 1.88 -32.72
C GLN A 170 -12.12 3.31 -32.82
N GLY A 171 -11.33 4.28 -33.33
CA GLY A 171 -11.79 5.65 -33.57
C GLY A 171 -12.23 6.37 -32.29
N THR A 172 -13.41 6.99 -32.33
CA THR A 172 -14.02 7.67 -31.17
C THR A 172 -15.08 6.84 -30.45
N ALA A 173 -15.24 5.56 -30.83
CA ALA A 173 -16.19 4.69 -30.17
C ALA A 173 -15.83 4.50 -28.68
N PRO A 174 -16.74 4.02 -27.84
CA PRO A 174 -16.37 3.55 -26.51
C PRO A 174 -15.48 2.31 -26.59
N LEU A 175 -14.45 2.23 -25.75
CA LEU A 175 -13.60 1.04 -25.65
C LEU A 175 -14.42 -0.17 -25.19
N GLN A 176 -14.27 -1.30 -25.87
CA GLN A 176 -14.94 -2.55 -25.54
C GLN A 176 -13.94 -3.65 -25.22
N LYS A 177 -14.26 -4.50 -24.23
CA LYS A 177 -13.41 -5.63 -23.83
C LYS A 177 -13.52 -6.77 -24.85
N THR A 178 -12.61 -6.79 -25.82
CA THR A 178 -12.46 -7.87 -26.80
C THR A 178 -11.26 -8.75 -26.46
N GLU A 179 -11.20 -9.97 -27.04
CA GLU A 179 -10.03 -10.84 -26.88
C GLU A 179 -8.79 -10.26 -27.60
N GLU A 180 -8.98 -9.48 -28.67
CA GLU A 180 -7.89 -8.73 -29.31
C GLU A 180 -7.28 -7.69 -28.37
N LEU A 181 -8.12 -6.83 -27.76
CA LEU A 181 -7.66 -5.83 -26.80
C LEU A 181 -6.97 -6.48 -25.61
N LYS A 182 -7.51 -7.59 -25.12
CA LYS A 182 -6.90 -8.37 -24.04
C LYS A 182 -5.50 -8.87 -24.42
N ALA A 183 -5.32 -9.39 -25.62
CA ALA A 183 -4.01 -9.83 -26.11
C ALA A 183 -3.03 -8.65 -26.22
N LEU A 184 -3.49 -7.52 -26.75
CA LEU A 184 -2.70 -6.29 -26.83
C LEU A 184 -2.26 -5.81 -25.44
N VAL A 185 -3.19 -5.65 -24.50
CA VAL A 185 -2.90 -5.24 -23.11
C VAL A 185 -1.89 -6.19 -22.43
N ARG A 186 -2.05 -7.50 -22.60
CA ARG A 186 -1.12 -8.51 -22.06
C ARG A 186 0.26 -8.48 -22.71
N SER A 187 0.40 -7.95 -23.92
CA SER A 187 1.70 -7.79 -24.58
C SER A 187 2.43 -6.50 -24.19
N GLY A 188 1.72 -5.43 -23.83
CA GLY A 188 2.32 -4.11 -23.58
C GLY A 188 1.30 -3.04 -23.90
N ILE A 189 1.14 -1.97 -23.13
CA ILE A 189 0.60 -0.72 -23.69
C ILE A 189 1.80 0.21 -23.92
N PRO A 190 2.08 0.68 -25.15
CA PRO A 190 3.11 1.67 -25.40
C PRO A 190 2.90 2.93 -24.57
N HIS A 191 3.98 3.62 -24.21
CA HIS A 191 3.95 4.75 -23.28
C HIS A 191 3.00 5.85 -23.74
N GLU A 192 3.06 6.19 -25.03
CA GLU A 192 2.26 7.18 -25.73
C GLU A 192 0.75 6.87 -25.75
N PHE A 193 0.35 5.60 -25.58
CA PHE A 193 -1.05 5.20 -25.63
C PHE A 193 -1.67 4.99 -24.25
N ARG A 194 -0.89 4.96 -23.16
CA ARG A 194 -1.40 4.72 -21.80
C ARG A 194 -2.43 5.74 -21.36
N ALA A 195 -2.17 7.03 -21.58
CA ALA A 195 -3.09 8.09 -21.18
C ALA A 195 -4.52 7.86 -21.73
N ARG A 196 -4.61 7.57 -23.04
CA ARG A 196 -5.89 7.25 -23.71
C ARG A 196 -6.48 5.93 -23.19
N VAL A 197 -5.71 4.84 -23.27
CA VAL A 197 -6.24 3.50 -22.97
C VAL A 197 -6.64 3.36 -21.49
N TRP A 198 -5.81 3.86 -20.57
CA TRP A 198 -6.16 3.86 -19.14
C TRP A 198 -7.36 4.76 -18.87
N GLY A 199 -7.42 5.94 -19.48
CA GLY A 199 -8.58 6.84 -19.36
C GLY A 199 -9.88 6.15 -19.79
N ASP A 200 -9.86 5.44 -20.93
CA ASP A 200 -11.01 4.69 -21.41
C ASP A 200 -11.37 3.50 -20.50
N LEU A 201 -10.38 2.79 -19.97
CA LEU A 201 -10.61 1.69 -19.01
C LEU A 201 -11.18 2.18 -17.68
N VAL A 202 -10.71 3.32 -17.17
CA VAL A 202 -11.24 3.96 -15.96
C VAL A 202 -12.67 4.41 -16.19
N ARG A 203 -12.97 5.05 -17.34
CA ARG A 203 -14.34 5.44 -17.70
C ARG A 203 -15.25 4.23 -17.76
N LEU A 204 -14.84 3.15 -18.43
CA LEU A 204 -15.62 1.91 -18.53
C LEU A 204 -15.98 1.32 -17.15
N ARG A 205 -15.17 1.58 -16.10
CA ARG A 205 -15.41 1.10 -14.73
C ARG A 205 -16.22 2.06 -13.87
N SER A 206 -16.10 3.36 -14.10
CA SER A 206 -16.68 4.43 -13.26
C SER A 206 -17.86 5.14 -13.90
N ASP A 207 -18.30 4.71 -15.09
CA ASP A 207 -19.35 5.39 -15.87
C ASP A 207 -20.66 5.53 -15.07
N HIS A 208 -21.00 4.52 -14.30
CA HIS A 208 -22.20 4.52 -13.46
C HIS A 208 -22.12 5.58 -12.36
N GLU A 209 -21.03 5.60 -11.58
CA GLU A 209 -20.82 6.54 -10.48
C GLU A 209 -20.70 7.96 -11.00
N ARG A 210 -20.01 8.15 -12.13
CA ARG A 210 -19.89 9.44 -12.82
C ARG A 210 -21.24 9.99 -13.25
N THR A 211 -22.09 9.11 -13.80
CA THR A 211 -23.43 9.50 -14.25
C THR A 211 -24.31 9.92 -13.08
N ILE A 212 -24.27 9.18 -11.96
CA ILE A 212 -25.01 9.53 -10.74
C ILE A 212 -24.49 10.82 -10.12
N ALA A 213 -23.17 10.98 -10.05
CA ALA A 213 -22.53 12.13 -9.44
C ALA A 213 -22.73 13.44 -10.24
N GLY A 214 -22.95 13.31 -11.56
CA GLY A 214 -23.22 14.43 -12.45
C GLY A 214 -21.96 15.15 -12.94
N GLN A 215 -22.15 16.04 -13.91
CA GLN A 215 -21.06 16.78 -14.54
C GLN A 215 -20.40 17.76 -13.55
N GLY A 216 -19.07 17.79 -13.54
CA GLY A 216 -18.30 18.69 -12.68
C GLY A 216 -18.24 18.26 -11.21
N TYR A 217 -18.66 17.03 -10.88
CA TYR A 217 -18.68 16.51 -9.53
C TYR A 217 -17.37 16.73 -8.77
N TYR A 218 -16.22 16.36 -9.36
CA TYR A 218 -14.92 16.51 -8.70
C TYR A 218 -14.61 17.97 -8.33
N ALA A 219 -14.80 18.89 -9.28
CA ALA A 219 -14.56 20.31 -9.06
C ALA A 219 -15.53 20.89 -8.01
N ASN A 220 -16.81 20.50 -8.05
CA ASN A 220 -17.80 20.92 -7.08
C ASN A 220 -17.48 20.39 -5.67
N LEU A 221 -17.07 19.13 -5.56
CA LEU A 221 -16.69 18.50 -4.30
C LEU A 221 -15.54 19.26 -3.63
N LEU A 222 -14.48 19.60 -4.38
CA LEU A 222 -13.37 20.40 -3.87
C LEU A 222 -13.80 21.81 -3.45
N LYS A 223 -14.71 22.43 -4.21
CA LYS A 223 -15.19 23.79 -3.94
C LYS A 223 -16.08 23.84 -2.70
N GLU A 224 -17.03 22.91 -2.58
CA GLU A 224 -17.99 22.84 -1.48
C GLU A 224 -17.35 22.45 -0.15
N LYS A 225 -16.31 21.61 -0.20
CA LYS A 225 -15.58 21.12 0.99
C LYS A 225 -14.31 21.92 1.28
N LYS A 226 -14.11 23.07 0.63
CA LYS A 226 -12.97 23.94 0.91
C LYS A 226 -13.01 24.39 2.38
N GLY A 227 -11.93 24.14 3.11
CA GLY A 227 -11.82 24.44 4.54
C GLY A 227 -12.58 23.48 5.46
N ALA A 228 -13.24 22.45 4.93
CA ALA A 228 -13.89 21.44 5.76
C ALA A 228 -12.85 20.54 6.43
N TYR A 229 -13.09 20.22 7.70
CA TYR A 229 -12.28 19.24 8.42
C TYR A 229 -12.32 17.88 7.70
N SER A 230 -11.14 17.30 7.46
CA SER A 230 -11.00 15.92 7.01
C SER A 230 -10.18 15.15 8.05
N PRO A 231 -10.74 14.08 8.65
CA PRO A 231 -9.97 13.20 9.54
C PRO A 231 -8.72 12.61 8.86
N SER A 232 -8.74 12.55 7.53
CA SER A 232 -7.66 12.02 6.71
C SER A 232 -6.57 13.03 6.37
N ALA A 233 -6.79 14.35 6.59
CA ALA A 233 -5.88 15.40 6.14
C ALA A 233 -4.45 15.19 6.66
N LYS A 234 -4.29 14.99 7.97
CA LYS A 234 -2.97 14.78 8.60
C LYS A 234 -2.23 13.59 7.97
N GLN A 235 -2.91 12.46 7.80
CA GLN A 235 -2.28 11.27 7.24
C GLN A 235 -1.95 11.43 5.76
N ILE A 236 -2.79 12.14 4.99
CA ILE A 236 -2.51 12.47 3.60
C ILE A 236 -1.22 13.28 3.51
N GLU A 237 -1.08 14.37 4.27
CA GLU A 237 0.12 15.23 4.24
C GLU A 237 1.41 14.46 4.57
N LEU A 238 1.38 13.61 5.60
CA LEU A 238 2.52 12.76 5.97
C LEU A 238 2.96 11.82 4.84
N ASP A 239 2.01 11.44 3.98
CA ASP A 239 2.21 10.47 2.91
C ASP A 239 2.66 11.09 1.59
N LEU A 240 2.43 12.39 1.36
CA LEU A 240 2.72 13.04 0.08
C LEU A 240 4.21 12.95 -0.29
N LEU A 241 5.11 13.44 0.56
CA LEU A 241 6.56 13.49 0.24
C LEU A 241 7.26 12.13 0.22
N ARG A 242 6.67 11.11 0.86
CA ARG A 242 7.19 9.74 0.77
C ARG A 242 6.62 8.99 -0.44
N THR A 243 5.87 9.64 -1.32
CA THR A 243 5.24 9.03 -2.51
C THR A 243 6.08 9.25 -3.76
N LEU A 244 6.59 8.15 -4.31
CA LEU A 244 7.49 8.16 -5.48
C LEU A 244 8.61 9.22 -5.34
N PRO A 245 9.37 9.23 -4.22
CA PRO A 245 10.33 10.30 -3.93
C PRO A 245 11.48 10.39 -4.94
N ASN A 246 11.67 9.35 -5.76
CA ASN A 246 12.63 9.32 -6.85
C ASN A 246 12.02 9.74 -8.20
N ASN A 247 10.83 10.33 -8.23
CA ASN A 247 10.18 10.82 -9.44
C ASN A 247 10.09 12.35 -9.44
N LYS A 248 10.43 12.99 -10.56
CA LYS A 248 10.50 14.46 -10.73
C LYS A 248 9.20 15.21 -10.45
N TYR A 249 8.06 14.52 -10.44
CA TYR A 249 6.76 15.12 -10.15
C TYR A 249 6.41 15.10 -8.65
N TYR A 250 7.19 14.41 -7.81
CA TYR A 250 6.90 14.17 -6.39
C TYR A 250 8.11 14.32 -5.46
N ASP A 251 9.27 14.73 -5.97
CA ASP A 251 10.53 14.80 -5.25
C ASP A 251 10.65 15.98 -4.27
N THR A 252 9.86 17.04 -4.44
CA THR A 252 9.82 18.23 -3.57
C THR A 252 8.40 18.64 -3.24
N LEU A 253 8.20 19.44 -2.18
CA LEU A 253 6.87 19.94 -1.79
C LEU A 253 6.24 20.81 -2.87
N GLU A 254 7.09 21.48 -3.65
CA GLU A 254 6.74 22.38 -4.73
C GLU A 254 6.45 21.63 -6.05
N SER A 255 6.75 20.33 -6.12
CA SER A 255 6.54 19.54 -7.33
C SER A 255 5.06 19.47 -7.68
N GLU A 256 4.75 19.67 -8.97
CA GLU A 256 3.37 19.81 -9.46
C GLU A 256 2.45 18.65 -9.01
N GLY A 257 2.99 17.43 -9.01
CA GLY A 257 2.28 16.21 -8.66
C GLY A 257 1.82 16.18 -7.19
N ILE A 258 2.55 16.79 -6.26
CA ILE A 258 2.18 16.82 -4.83
C ILE A 258 0.86 17.55 -4.62
N SER A 259 0.69 18.71 -5.25
CA SER A 259 -0.54 19.50 -5.12
C SER A 259 -1.77 18.77 -5.69
N LYS A 260 -1.60 18.10 -6.85
CA LYS A 260 -2.66 17.30 -7.49
C LYS A 260 -2.99 16.08 -6.64
N LEU A 261 -1.97 15.37 -6.15
CA LEU A 261 -2.12 14.19 -5.31
C LEU A 261 -2.90 14.51 -4.04
N ARG A 262 -2.56 15.62 -3.35
CA ARG A 262 -3.31 16.11 -2.19
C ARG A 262 -4.79 16.28 -2.50
N ARG A 263 -5.12 16.97 -3.60
CA ARG A 263 -6.52 17.24 -3.99
C ARG A 263 -7.28 15.96 -4.30
N ILE A 264 -6.72 15.04 -5.11
CA ILE A 264 -7.44 13.81 -5.46
C ILE A 264 -7.64 12.88 -4.25
N LEU A 265 -6.67 12.79 -3.34
CA LEU A 265 -6.78 11.96 -2.13
C LEU A 265 -7.79 12.53 -1.15
N THR A 266 -7.77 13.86 -0.97
CA THR A 266 -8.71 14.55 -0.10
C THR A 266 -10.13 14.44 -0.66
N ALA A 267 -10.32 14.70 -1.95
CA ALA A 267 -11.59 14.54 -2.64
C ALA A 267 -12.11 13.09 -2.52
N TYR A 268 -11.25 12.09 -2.72
CA TYR A 268 -11.63 10.69 -2.54
C TYR A 268 -12.08 10.39 -1.10
N SER A 269 -11.39 10.93 -0.10
CA SER A 269 -11.78 10.74 1.32
C SER A 269 -13.18 11.29 1.64
N TRP A 270 -13.63 12.32 0.93
CA TRP A 270 -14.98 12.86 1.04
C TRP A 270 -16.00 12.12 0.19
N HIS A 271 -15.59 11.62 -0.98
CA HIS A 271 -16.45 10.83 -1.86
C HIS A 271 -16.88 9.53 -1.20
N ASN A 272 -15.94 8.83 -0.54
CA ASN A 272 -16.21 7.59 0.16
C ASN A 272 -15.73 7.66 1.62
N PRO A 273 -16.51 8.26 2.54
CA PRO A 273 -16.10 8.41 3.95
C PRO A 273 -15.96 7.09 4.72
N ALA A 274 -16.57 6.00 4.23
CA ALA A 274 -16.43 4.68 4.84
C ALA A 274 -15.00 4.15 4.71
N VAL A 275 -14.36 4.41 3.56
CA VAL A 275 -12.93 4.18 3.36
C VAL A 275 -12.10 5.35 3.92
N GLY A 276 -12.52 6.59 3.63
CA GLY A 276 -11.75 7.79 3.89
C GLY A 276 -10.41 7.73 3.16
N TYR A 277 -9.31 7.69 3.92
CA TYR A 277 -7.97 7.50 3.40
C TYR A 277 -7.32 6.25 4.02
N CYS A 278 -7.10 5.24 3.18
CA CYS A 278 -6.23 4.11 3.51
C CYS A 278 -4.81 4.41 3.04
N GLN A 279 -3.83 4.17 3.91
CA GLN A 279 -2.41 4.23 3.55
C GLN A 279 -2.15 3.28 2.37
N GLY A 280 -1.50 3.78 1.32
CA GLY A 280 -1.35 3.08 0.04
C GLY A 280 -2.13 3.72 -1.10
N LEU A 281 -3.25 4.42 -0.83
CA LEU A 281 -3.99 5.16 -1.87
C LEU A 281 -3.16 6.27 -2.51
N ASN A 282 -2.20 6.85 -1.77
CA ASN A 282 -1.21 7.79 -2.31
C ASN A 282 -0.39 7.19 -3.46
N ARG A 283 0.04 5.93 -3.34
CA ARG A 283 0.79 5.23 -4.40
C ARG A 283 -0.06 5.06 -5.65
N LEU A 284 -1.32 4.68 -5.47
CA LEU A 284 -2.26 4.51 -6.59
C LEU A 284 -2.55 5.83 -7.29
N GLY A 285 -2.83 6.88 -6.51
CA GLY A 285 -3.09 8.22 -7.02
C GLY A 285 -1.89 8.78 -7.78
N ALA A 286 -0.67 8.57 -7.26
CA ALA A 286 0.54 9.06 -7.89
C ALA A 286 0.83 8.38 -9.25
N ILE A 287 0.66 7.06 -9.34
CA ILE A 287 0.79 6.36 -10.64
C ILE A 287 -0.30 6.78 -11.62
N ALA A 288 -1.54 6.95 -11.15
CA ALA A 288 -2.64 7.43 -11.99
C ALA A 288 -2.31 8.82 -12.58
N LEU A 289 -1.81 9.75 -11.76
CA LEU A 289 -1.45 11.11 -12.16
C LEU A 289 -0.23 11.20 -13.11
N LEU A 290 0.56 10.13 -13.27
CA LEU A 290 1.62 10.10 -14.29
C LEU A 290 1.05 10.04 -15.73
N TYR A 291 -0.19 9.55 -15.90
CA TYR A 291 -0.79 9.29 -17.22
C TYR A 291 -2.16 9.93 -17.43
N LEU A 292 -2.88 10.23 -16.34
CA LEU A 292 -4.24 10.71 -16.39
C LEU A 292 -4.28 12.18 -15.94
N ASP A 293 -5.22 12.93 -16.51
CA ASP A 293 -5.58 14.24 -15.94
C ASP A 293 -6.12 14.07 -14.51
N GLU A 294 -6.10 15.16 -13.75
CA GLU A 294 -6.40 15.12 -12.31
C GLU A 294 -7.78 14.54 -11.98
N GLU A 295 -8.82 14.93 -12.73
CA GLU A 295 -10.17 14.41 -12.50
C GLU A 295 -10.27 12.93 -12.90
N THR A 296 -9.67 12.54 -14.04
CA THR A 296 -9.63 11.12 -14.43
C THR A 296 -8.81 10.28 -13.44
N ALA A 297 -7.77 10.83 -12.81
CA ALA A 297 -7.02 10.16 -11.74
C ALA A 297 -7.86 9.97 -10.46
N PHE A 298 -8.68 10.97 -10.09
CA PHE A 298 -9.69 10.81 -9.04
C PHE A 298 -10.65 9.65 -9.35
N TRP A 299 -11.21 9.61 -10.56
CA TRP A 299 -12.08 8.51 -10.98
C TRP A 299 -11.35 7.17 -11.09
N CYS A 300 -10.03 7.17 -11.32
CA CYS A 300 -9.21 5.97 -11.27
C CYS A 300 -9.17 5.40 -9.84
N LEU A 301 -9.05 6.24 -8.81
CA LEU A 301 -9.14 5.78 -7.41
C LEU A 301 -10.51 5.16 -7.12
N VAL A 302 -11.60 5.80 -7.55
CA VAL A 302 -12.97 5.24 -7.43
C VAL A 302 -13.08 3.89 -8.14
N ALA A 303 -12.62 3.81 -9.40
CA ALA A 303 -12.62 2.56 -10.16
C ALA A 303 -11.80 1.45 -9.48
N ILE A 304 -10.66 1.77 -8.89
CA ILE A 304 -9.81 0.79 -8.21
C ILE A 304 -10.48 0.29 -6.94
N THR A 305 -10.92 1.19 -6.09
CA THR A 305 -11.39 0.91 -4.74
C THR A 305 -12.79 0.29 -4.70
N GLU A 306 -13.68 0.69 -5.62
CA GLU A 306 -15.09 0.27 -5.61
C GLU A 306 -15.40 -0.85 -6.61
N HIS A 307 -14.60 -0.99 -7.69
CA HIS A 307 -14.90 -1.93 -8.78
C HIS A 307 -13.84 -2.98 -9.10
N LEU A 308 -12.55 -2.63 -9.01
CA LEU A 308 -11.46 -3.55 -9.36
C LEU A 308 -11.03 -4.40 -8.17
N MET A 309 -10.92 -3.78 -7.01
CA MET A 309 -10.60 -4.43 -5.75
C MET A 309 -11.87 -4.99 -5.09
N PRO A 310 -11.76 -6.09 -4.32
CA PRO A 310 -12.89 -6.60 -3.54
C PRO A 310 -13.44 -5.55 -2.58
N ILE A 311 -14.72 -5.67 -2.22
CA ILE A 311 -15.30 -4.86 -1.14
C ILE A 311 -14.51 -5.09 0.17
N ASP A 312 -14.41 -4.02 0.97
CA ASP A 312 -13.66 -3.94 2.22
C ASP A 312 -12.12 -4.01 2.09
N TYR A 313 -11.56 -3.90 0.87
CA TYR A 313 -10.12 -3.98 0.68
C TYR A 313 -9.34 -2.84 1.36
N TYR A 314 -9.87 -1.62 1.28
CA TYR A 314 -9.31 -0.41 1.87
C TYR A 314 -10.12 0.07 3.08
N SER A 315 -10.97 -0.79 3.64
CA SER A 315 -11.70 -0.51 4.88
C SER A 315 -10.73 -0.37 6.06
N ARG A 316 -11.21 0.15 7.20
CA ARG A 316 -10.37 0.27 8.41
C ARG A 316 -9.80 -1.07 8.90
N THR A 317 -10.53 -2.17 8.69
CA THR A 317 -10.11 -3.52 9.07
C THR A 317 -9.31 -4.21 7.97
N LEU A 318 -9.28 -3.66 6.75
CA LEU A 318 -8.61 -4.23 5.58
C LEU A 318 -9.06 -5.69 5.30
N LEU A 319 -10.29 -6.05 5.66
CA LEU A 319 -10.79 -7.42 5.57
C LEU A 319 -10.61 -8.02 4.16
N GLY A 320 -10.93 -7.24 3.11
CA GLY A 320 -10.74 -7.68 1.72
C GLY A 320 -9.28 -8.01 1.40
N ALA A 321 -8.34 -7.24 1.92
CA ALA A 321 -6.90 -7.45 1.74
C ALA A 321 -6.42 -8.68 2.51
N GLN A 322 -6.90 -8.87 3.75
CA GLN A 322 -6.58 -10.05 4.57
C GLN A 322 -7.10 -11.35 3.93
N ILE A 323 -8.32 -11.34 3.39
CA ILE A 323 -8.89 -12.45 2.62
C ILE A 323 -7.96 -12.81 1.46
N ASP A 324 -7.52 -11.81 0.69
CA ASP A 324 -6.64 -12.05 -0.45
C ASP A 324 -5.27 -12.62 -0.04
N GLN A 325 -4.77 -12.35 1.17
CA GLN A 325 -3.56 -13.02 1.65
C GLN A 325 -3.77 -14.53 1.91
N LYS A 326 -4.94 -14.93 2.43
CA LYS A 326 -5.30 -16.36 2.58
C LYS A 326 -5.46 -17.03 1.21
N VAL A 327 -6.16 -16.37 0.29
CA VAL A 327 -6.33 -16.84 -1.08
C VAL A 327 -4.98 -16.98 -1.79
N PHE A 328 -4.06 -16.03 -1.59
CA PHE A 328 -2.73 -16.09 -2.19
C PHE A 328 -1.92 -17.29 -1.67
N ARG A 329 -2.01 -17.58 -0.36
CA ARG A 329 -1.37 -18.76 0.23
C ARG A 329 -1.88 -20.06 -0.40
N ASP A 330 -3.19 -20.22 -0.53
CA ASP A 330 -3.78 -21.38 -1.21
C ASP A 330 -3.30 -21.51 -2.66
N LEU A 331 -3.27 -20.39 -3.38
CA LEU A 331 -2.84 -20.40 -4.79
C LEU A 331 -1.35 -20.73 -4.92
N LEU A 332 -0.52 -20.29 -3.97
CA LEU A 332 0.90 -20.64 -3.94
C LEU A 332 1.09 -22.13 -3.65
N ASP A 333 0.28 -22.70 -2.77
CA ASP A 333 0.27 -24.14 -2.50
C ASP A 333 -0.14 -24.96 -3.74
N GLU A 334 -1.17 -24.51 -4.45
CA GLU A 334 -1.63 -25.15 -5.68
C GLU A 334 -0.61 -25.07 -6.83
N LYS A 335 0.14 -23.96 -6.93
CA LYS A 335 0.96 -23.65 -8.11
C LYS A 335 2.45 -23.89 -7.92
N CYS A 336 2.94 -23.77 -6.69
CA CYS A 336 4.33 -23.97 -6.29
C CYS A 336 4.39 -24.81 -4.99
N PRO A 337 3.87 -26.04 -4.96
CA PRO A 337 3.69 -26.82 -3.72
C PRO A 337 5.00 -27.10 -2.98
N LYS A 338 6.11 -27.32 -3.71
CA LYS A 338 7.44 -27.52 -3.10
C LYS A 338 7.89 -26.28 -2.33
N LEU A 339 7.75 -25.11 -2.96
CA LEU A 339 8.07 -23.83 -2.34
C LEU A 339 7.13 -23.52 -1.17
N SER A 340 5.82 -23.75 -1.33
CA SER A 340 4.83 -23.58 -0.26
C SER A 340 5.21 -24.40 0.99
N ALA A 341 5.47 -25.70 0.82
CA ALA A 341 5.89 -26.57 1.92
C ALA A 341 7.20 -26.10 2.57
N HIS A 342 8.15 -25.61 1.76
CA HIS A 342 9.40 -25.06 2.26
C HIS A 342 9.18 -23.79 3.10
N LEU A 343 8.37 -22.84 2.61
CA LEU A 343 8.03 -21.62 3.35
C LEU A 343 7.34 -21.93 4.68
N VAL A 344 6.45 -22.93 4.70
CA VAL A 344 5.83 -23.43 5.95
C VAL A 344 6.89 -24.01 6.90
N SER A 345 7.86 -24.78 6.39
CA SER A 345 8.94 -25.33 7.21
C SER A 345 9.86 -24.25 7.81
N LEU A 346 10.03 -23.13 7.10
CA LEU A 346 10.76 -21.95 7.57
C LEU A 346 9.91 -21.05 8.48
N GLN A 347 8.64 -21.37 8.70
CA GLN A 347 7.66 -20.50 9.36
C GLN A 347 7.58 -19.09 8.74
N PHE A 348 7.85 -18.99 7.43
CA PHE A 348 7.80 -17.73 6.71
C PHE A 348 6.36 -17.37 6.35
N ASP A 349 5.81 -16.33 6.97
CA ASP A 349 4.51 -15.80 6.58
C ASP A 349 4.64 -14.88 5.37
N ILE A 350 4.20 -15.39 4.21
CA ILE A 350 4.22 -14.65 2.93
C ILE A 350 3.49 -13.31 3.00
N SER A 351 2.48 -13.16 3.86
CA SER A 351 1.71 -11.92 3.97
C SER A 351 2.55 -10.76 4.49
N LEU A 352 3.65 -11.02 5.22
CA LEU A 352 4.59 -10.00 5.69
C LEU A 352 5.27 -9.25 4.53
N VAL A 353 5.34 -9.86 3.34
CA VAL A 353 5.87 -9.22 2.14
C VAL A 353 4.76 -8.89 1.13
N SER A 354 3.80 -9.79 0.92
CA SER A 354 2.81 -9.64 -0.15
C SER A 354 1.63 -8.72 0.17
N PHE A 355 1.41 -8.35 1.44
CA PHE A 355 0.30 -7.47 1.81
C PHE A 355 0.39 -6.12 1.11
N ASN A 356 1.54 -5.44 1.24
CA ASN A 356 1.74 -4.13 0.61
C ASN A 356 1.77 -4.23 -0.92
N TRP A 357 2.27 -5.34 -1.48
CA TRP A 357 2.28 -5.53 -2.94
C TRP A 357 0.88 -5.43 -3.53
N PHE A 358 -0.12 -5.97 -2.87
CA PHE A 358 -1.48 -5.95 -3.41
C PHE A 358 -2.17 -4.63 -3.10
N LEU A 359 -1.96 -4.10 -1.89
CA LEU A 359 -2.53 -2.82 -1.45
C LEU A 359 -2.11 -1.65 -2.34
N THR A 360 -0.89 -1.68 -2.87
CA THR A 360 -0.34 -0.61 -3.72
C THR A 360 -0.19 -1.02 -5.18
N VAL A 361 -0.72 -2.18 -5.60
CA VAL A 361 -0.59 -2.67 -6.98
C VAL A 361 0.88 -2.67 -7.45
N PHE A 362 1.75 -3.22 -6.60
CA PHE A 362 3.18 -3.48 -6.83
C PHE A 362 4.09 -2.26 -7.03
N VAL A 363 3.61 -1.05 -6.73
CA VAL A 363 4.36 0.20 -6.99
C VAL A 363 5.74 0.22 -6.36
N ASP A 364 5.87 -0.25 -5.12
CA ASP A 364 7.16 -0.25 -4.42
C ASP A 364 7.99 -1.54 -4.64
N LEU A 365 7.47 -2.54 -5.37
CA LEU A 365 8.17 -3.81 -5.60
C LEU A 365 8.97 -3.82 -6.89
N PHE A 366 8.38 -3.29 -7.96
CA PHE A 366 8.91 -3.43 -9.31
C PHE A 366 9.48 -2.10 -9.85
N PRO A 367 10.49 -2.17 -10.73
CA PRO A 367 10.84 -1.05 -11.61
C PRO A 367 9.60 -0.55 -12.36
N ILE A 368 9.59 0.73 -12.69
CA ILE A 368 8.41 1.41 -13.23
C ILE A 368 7.86 0.70 -14.46
N GLU A 369 8.69 0.21 -15.37
CA GLU A 369 8.27 -0.49 -16.58
C GLU A 369 7.39 -1.70 -16.25
N LEU A 370 7.82 -2.51 -15.28
CA LEU A 370 7.08 -3.69 -14.86
C LEU A 370 5.85 -3.31 -14.03
N THR A 371 5.93 -2.28 -13.19
CA THR A 371 4.76 -1.70 -12.51
C THR A 371 3.70 -1.30 -13.53
N LEU A 372 4.08 -0.64 -14.63
CA LEU A 372 3.14 -0.27 -15.69
C LEU A 372 2.54 -1.48 -16.40
N ARG A 373 3.29 -2.58 -16.59
CA ARG A 373 2.72 -3.83 -17.12
C ARG A 373 1.66 -4.44 -16.19
N VAL A 374 1.90 -4.38 -14.88
CA VAL A 374 0.92 -4.79 -13.87
C VAL A 374 -0.33 -3.93 -13.99
N TRP A 375 -0.18 -2.60 -14.04
CA TRP A 375 -1.29 -1.66 -14.15
C TRP A 375 -2.10 -1.81 -15.44
N ASP A 376 -1.42 -1.94 -16.59
CA ASP A 376 -2.04 -2.17 -17.90
C ASP A 376 -3.04 -3.33 -17.82
N THR A 377 -2.58 -4.47 -17.28
CA THR A 377 -3.40 -5.67 -17.17
C THR A 377 -4.38 -5.61 -16.00
N PHE A 378 -4.05 -4.97 -14.88
CA PHE A 378 -4.92 -4.81 -13.73
C PHE A 378 -6.17 -3.97 -14.04
N LEU A 379 -6.01 -2.81 -14.69
CA LEU A 379 -7.14 -1.96 -15.09
C LEU A 379 -8.09 -2.69 -16.05
N PHE A 380 -7.53 -3.51 -16.96
CA PHE A 380 -8.31 -4.29 -17.92
C PHE A 380 -8.99 -5.51 -17.27
N GLU A 381 -8.25 -6.34 -16.53
CA GLU A 381 -8.64 -7.68 -16.09
C GLU A 381 -9.08 -7.81 -14.62
N GLY A 382 -8.85 -6.79 -13.80
CA GLY A 382 -9.19 -6.73 -12.38
C GLY A 382 -8.18 -7.39 -11.43
N SER A 383 -8.51 -7.38 -10.14
CA SER A 383 -7.63 -7.79 -9.03
C SER A 383 -7.04 -9.20 -9.11
N LYS A 384 -7.61 -10.10 -9.93
CA LYS A 384 -7.02 -11.44 -10.14
C LYS A 384 -5.59 -11.39 -10.71
N VAL A 385 -5.23 -10.30 -11.39
CA VAL A 385 -3.89 -10.07 -11.95
C VAL A 385 -2.84 -9.97 -10.85
N LEU A 386 -3.19 -9.46 -9.66
CA LEU A 386 -2.24 -9.29 -8.57
C LEU A 386 -1.65 -10.64 -8.13
N PHE A 387 -2.51 -11.66 -7.97
CA PHE A 387 -2.08 -13.02 -7.69
C PHE A 387 -1.19 -13.60 -8.79
N ARG A 388 -1.48 -13.33 -10.06
CA ARG A 388 -0.69 -13.85 -11.18
C ARG A 388 0.75 -13.31 -11.14
N TYR A 389 0.91 -12.01 -10.92
CA TYR A 389 2.24 -11.41 -10.78
C TYR A 389 2.94 -11.86 -9.51
N ALA A 390 2.23 -11.95 -8.38
CA ALA A 390 2.80 -12.47 -7.14
C ALA A 390 3.35 -13.90 -7.31
N LEU A 391 2.54 -14.82 -7.85
CA LEU A 391 2.96 -16.19 -8.17
C LEU A 391 4.14 -16.21 -9.14
N SER A 392 4.16 -15.29 -10.11
CA SER A 392 5.26 -15.22 -11.07
C SER A 392 6.59 -14.83 -10.42
N VAL A 393 6.59 -13.96 -9.39
CA VAL A 393 7.78 -13.62 -8.61
C VAL A 393 8.27 -14.86 -7.86
N PHE A 394 7.39 -15.52 -7.09
CA PHE A 394 7.76 -16.72 -6.35
C PHE A 394 8.25 -17.85 -7.26
N LYS A 395 7.66 -18.00 -8.45
CA LYS A 395 8.10 -19.00 -9.42
C LYS A 395 9.41 -18.64 -10.09
N LEU A 396 9.63 -17.36 -10.39
CA LEU A 396 10.86 -16.91 -11.04
C LEU A 396 12.09 -17.19 -10.18
N PHE A 397 11.94 -17.03 -8.86
CA PHE A 397 13.02 -17.21 -7.87
C PHE A 397 12.87 -18.48 -7.03
N GLU A 398 12.04 -19.44 -7.46
CA GLU A 398 11.74 -20.65 -6.70
C GLU A 398 13.01 -21.41 -6.27
N GLU A 399 13.95 -21.60 -7.20
CA GLU A 399 15.22 -22.30 -6.94
C GLU A 399 16.15 -21.55 -5.98
N GLU A 400 16.07 -20.22 -5.92
CA GLU A 400 16.84 -19.42 -4.97
C GLU A 400 16.19 -19.50 -3.57
N PHE A 401 14.87 -19.40 -3.51
CA PHE A 401 14.12 -19.48 -2.26
C PHE A 401 14.23 -20.85 -1.60
N LEU A 402 14.24 -21.95 -2.37
CA LEU A 402 14.43 -23.30 -1.86
C LEU A 402 15.83 -23.55 -1.25
N ARG A 403 16.80 -22.66 -1.47
CA ARG A 403 18.15 -22.76 -0.88
C ARG A 403 18.25 -22.06 0.47
N PHE A 404 17.31 -21.17 0.80
CA PHE A 404 17.31 -20.49 2.09
C PHE A 404 16.96 -21.49 3.20
N LYS A 405 17.63 -21.37 4.34
CA LYS A 405 17.47 -22.31 5.47
C LYS A 405 16.75 -21.70 6.66
N ASP A 406 16.53 -20.39 6.60
CA ASP A 406 15.90 -19.58 7.62
C ASP A 406 15.20 -18.38 6.92
N PRO A 407 14.26 -17.69 7.59
CA PRO A 407 13.50 -16.61 6.97
C PRO A 407 14.31 -15.33 6.73
N GLY A 408 15.47 -15.13 7.38
CA GLY A 408 16.26 -13.90 7.30
C GLY A 408 16.73 -13.55 5.89
N PRO A 409 17.42 -14.46 5.16
CA PRO A 409 17.79 -14.28 3.76
C PRO A 409 16.60 -13.98 2.85
N MET A 410 15.42 -14.52 3.15
CA MET A 410 14.22 -14.27 2.37
C MET A 410 13.72 -12.84 2.53
N PHE A 411 13.67 -12.32 3.75
CA PHE A 411 13.35 -10.90 3.99
C PHE A 411 14.38 -9.97 3.36
N ASN A 412 15.67 -10.31 3.47
CA ASN A 412 16.72 -9.52 2.83
C ASN A 412 16.61 -9.55 1.30
N PHE A 413 16.24 -10.69 0.72
CA PHE A 413 15.99 -10.81 -0.71
C PHE A 413 14.86 -9.86 -1.15
N PHE A 414 13.70 -9.90 -0.48
CA PHE A 414 12.56 -9.06 -0.84
C PHE A 414 12.82 -7.57 -0.64
N ARG A 415 13.61 -7.20 0.38
CA ARG A 415 14.03 -5.80 0.59
C ARG A 415 14.87 -5.27 -0.57
N ASN A 416 15.74 -6.10 -1.14
CA ASN A 416 16.62 -5.73 -2.25
C ASN A 416 16.01 -6.04 -3.62
N LEU A 417 14.83 -6.65 -3.67
CA LEU A 417 14.17 -7.03 -4.91
C LEU A 417 13.87 -5.84 -5.83
N PRO A 418 13.45 -4.65 -5.34
CA PRO A 418 13.24 -3.48 -6.20
C PRO A 418 14.51 -3.00 -6.92
N LYS A 419 15.70 -3.31 -6.39
CA LYS A 419 17.00 -2.97 -7.00
C LYS A 419 17.43 -3.98 -8.08
N LYS A 420 16.77 -5.14 -8.18
CA LYS A 420 17.13 -6.17 -9.16
C LYS A 420 16.54 -5.86 -10.53
N LYS A 421 17.31 -6.13 -11.59
CA LYS A 421 16.80 -6.11 -12.97
C LYS A 421 15.84 -7.28 -13.19
N PHE A 422 14.68 -6.98 -13.76
CA PHE A 422 13.67 -7.97 -14.09
C PHE A 422 13.59 -8.22 -15.58
N ASN A 423 13.53 -9.50 -15.99
CA ASN A 423 13.11 -9.84 -17.34
C ASN A 423 11.57 -9.75 -17.41
N ILE A 424 11.07 -8.61 -17.90
CA ILE A 424 9.64 -8.28 -17.95
C ILE A 424 8.86 -9.33 -18.75
N GLN A 425 9.39 -9.76 -19.90
CA GLN A 425 8.74 -10.74 -20.77
C GLN A 425 8.60 -12.09 -20.05
N LYS A 426 9.64 -12.54 -19.35
CA LYS A 426 9.62 -13.79 -18.59
C LYS A 426 8.61 -13.74 -17.44
N ILE A 427 8.56 -12.65 -16.68
CA ILE A 427 7.55 -12.47 -15.62
C ILE A 427 6.13 -12.50 -16.20
N CYS A 428 5.87 -11.74 -17.26
CA CYS A 428 4.56 -11.72 -17.90
C CYS A 428 4.18 -13.10 -18.47
N TYR A 429 5.13 -13.81 -19.08
CA TYR A 429 4.91 -15.16 -19.58
C TYR A 429 4.57 -16.13 -18.45
N ILE A 430 5.29 -16.09 -17.32
CA ILE A 430 4.95 -16.93 -16.17
C ILE A 430 3.54 -16.59 -15.66
N ALA A 431 3.25 -15.30 -15.48
CA ALA A 431 1.98 -14.80 -14.96
C ALA A 431 0.76 -15.20 -15.83
N PHE A 432 0.89 -15.16 -17.17
CA PHE A 432 -0.24 -15.36 -18.09
C PHE A 432 -0.24 -16.68 -18.86
N ASN A 433 0.87 -17.44 -18.86
CA ASN A 433 0.99 -18.73 -19.56
C ASN A 433 1.29 -19.87 -18.57
N THR A 434 2.41 -19.81 -17.85
CA THR A 434 2.86 -20.90 -16.97
C THR A 434 1.90 -21.19 -15.82
N MET A 435 1.29 -20.16 -15.24
CA MET A 435 0.39 -20.30 -14.08
C MET A 435 -1.04 -20.76 -14.43
N ASN A 436 -1.34 -21.06 -15.70
CA ASN A 436 -2.67 -21.51 -16.11
C ASN A 436 -2.93 -23.00 -15.80
N PRO A 437 -4.20 -23.42 -15.63
CA PRO A 437 -5.40 -22.58 -15.63
C PRO A 437 -5.48 -21.72 -14.36
N PHE A 438 -5.93 -20.47 -14.53
CA PHE A 438 -6.11 -19.55 -13.42
C PHE A 438 -7.39 -18.76 -13.66
N SER A 439 -8.50 -19.35 -13.20
CA SER A 439 -9.85 -18.85 -13.45
C SER A 439 -10.27 -17.84 -12.38
N ARG A 440 -11.02 -16.83 -12.81
CA ARG A 440 -11.63 -15.85 -11.90
C ARG A 440 -12.54 -16.53 -10.86
N ARG A 441 -13.28 -17.56 -11.30
CA ARG A 441 -14.17 -18.35 -10.46
C ARG A 441 -13.44 -19.04 -9.30
N ASN A 442 -12.23 -19.57 -9.51
CA ASN A 442 -11.47 -20.19 -8.42
C ASN A 442 -11.14 -19.15 -7.32
N VAL A 443 -10.62 -17.99 -7.73
CA VAL A 443 -10.30 -16.88 -6.80
C VAL A 443 -11.54 -16.43 -6.04
N GLU A 444 -12.67 -16.23 -6.72
CA GLU A 444 -13.93 -15.81 -6.09
C GLU A 444 -14.48 -16.85 -5.12
N SER A 445 -14.40 -18.15 -5.45
CA SER A 445 -14.79 -19.22 -4.54
C SER A 445 -13.96 -19.22 -3.25
N LYS A 446 -12.64 -19.05 -3.36
CA LYS A 446 -11.75 -18.97 -2.19
C LYS A 446 -12.02 -17.71 -1.36
N ARG A 447 -12.24 -16.55 -1.99
CA ARG A 447 -12.65 -15.32 -1.30
C ARG A 447 -13.95 -15.53 -0.50
N LYS A 448 -14.95 -16.16 -1.13
CA LYS A 448 -16.24 -16.47 -0.50
C LYS A 448 -16.08 -17.43 0.69
N PHE A 449 -15.15 -18.38 0.59
CA PHE A 449 -14.83 -19.32 1.67
C PHE A 449 -14.19 -18.61 2.88
N TYR A 450 -13.17 -17.77 2.65
CA TYR A 450 -12.44 -17.12 3.75
C TYR A 450 -13.14 -15.93 4.38
N ARG A 451 -14.05 -15.26 3.68
CA ARG A 451 -14.76 -14.08 4.21
C ARG A 451 -15.44 -14.33 5.57
N PRO A 452 -16.35 -15.30 5.74
CA PRO A 452 -17.02 -15.48 7.04
C PRO A 452 -16.03 -15.88 8.15
N VAL A 453 -14.97 -16.62 7.80
CA VAL A 453 -13.94 -17.04 8.78
C VAL A 453 -13.20 -15.84 9.35
N LEU A 454 -12.73 -14.93 8.48
CA LEU A 454 -11.99 -13.76 8.92
C LEU A 454 -12.90 -12.68 9.53
N GLN A 455 -14.16 -12.58 9.09
CA GLN A 455 -15.13 -11.69 9.71
C GLN A 455 -15.37 -12.11 11.17
N ALA A 456 -15.64 -13.38 11.43
CA ALA A 456 -15.85 -13.88 12.80
C ALA A 456 -14.64 -13.62 13.71
N GLN A 457 -13.42 -13.79 13.18
CA GLN A 457 -12.20 -13.46 13.93
C GLN A 457 -12.11 -11.97 14.28
N LEU A 458 -12.45 -11.08 13.34
CA LEU A 458 -12.47 -9.64 13.61
C LEU A 458 -13.53 -9.27 14.64
N ASP A 459 -14.72 -9.85 14.54
CA ASP A 459 -15.82 -9.62 15.47
C ASP A 459 -15.42 -10.07 16.90
N GLU A 460 -14.78 -11.24 17.03
CA GLU A 460 -14.22 -11.71 18.31
C GLU A 460 -13.15 -10.76 18.87
N PHE A 461 -12.26 -10.23 18.03
CA PHE A 461 -11.26 -9.25 18.45
C PHE A 461 -11.88 -7.93 18.90
N GLU A 462 -12.95 -7.48 18.24
CA GLU A 462 -13.66 -6.26 18.62
C GLU A 462 -14.35 -6.44 19.98
N ILE A 463 -15.01 -7.58 20.21
CA ILE A 463 -15.61 -7.92 21.52
C ILE A 463 -14.52 -7.92 22.61
N MET A 464 -13.40 -8.62 22.39
CA MET A 464 -12.31 -8.64 23.36
C MET A 464 -11.79 -7.23 23.65
N ARG A 465 -11.64 -6.39 22.62
CA ARG A 465 -11.16 -5.01 22.78
C ARG A 465 -12.13 -4.16 23.60
N GLU A 466 -13.43 -4.33 23.42
CA GLU A 466 -14.46 -3.65 24.20
C GLU A 466 -14.43 -4.10 25.66
N GLU A 467 -14.39 -5.41 25.92
CA GLU A 467 -14.26 -5.96 27.28
C GLU A 467 -13.00 -5.45 28.00
N TYR A 468 -11.87 -5.33 27.29
CA TYR A 468 -10.64 -4.77 27.86
C TYR A 468 -10.74 -3.28 28.19
N LYS A 469 -11.51 -2.50 27.41
CA LYS A 469 -11.74 -1.08 27.70
C LYS A 469 -12.64 -0.91 28.92
N GLU A 470 -13.75 -1.65 28.97
CA GLU A 470 -14.67 -1.62 30.11
C GLU A 470 -13.96 -1.97 31.41
N LYS A 471 -13.18 -3.07 31.43
CA LYS A 471 -12.39 -3.45 32.62
C LYS A 471 -11.39 -2.39 33.05
N ARG A 472 -10.86 -1.60 32.10
CA ARG A 472 -9.90 -0.53 32.40
C ARG A 472 -10.61 0.72 32.92
N GLU A 473 -11.80 1.02 32.42
CA GLU A 473 -12.63 2.13 32.90
C GLU A 473 -13.19 1.81 34.31
N ASP A 474 -13.60 0.57 34.54
CA ASP A 474 -14.04 0.10 35.86
C ASP A 474 -12.89 0.18 36.89
N SER A 475 -11.67 -0.24 36.53
CA SER A 475 -10.53 -0.16 37.45
C SER A 475 -10.04 1.27 37.71
N ILE A 476 -10.23 2.19 36.76
CA ILE A 476 -10.01 3.63 37.00
C ILE A 476 -11.09 4.20 37.92
N SER A 477 -12.36 3.81 37.74
CA SER A 477 -13.47 4.29 38.57
C SER A 477 -13.40 3.83 40.03
N ILE A 478 -12.88 2.62 40.29
CA ILE A 478 -12.74 2.08 41.65
C ILE A 478 -11.65 2.80 42.44
N HIS A 479 -10.64 3.37 41.78
CA HIS A 479 -9.57 4.13 42.46
C HIS A 479 -9.96 5.57 42.85
N ASP A 480 -11.05 6.11 42.30
CA ASP A 480 -11.59 7.42 42.68
C ASP A 480 -12.64 7.34 43.82
N GLU A 481 -13.00 6.14 44.29
CA GLU A 481 -14.00 5.91 45.35
C GLU A 481 -13.42 5.39 46.69
N GLU A 482 -12.11 5.42 46.92
CA GLU A 482 -11.59 5.17 48.28
C GLU A 482 -11.88 6.39 49.18
N PRO A 483 -12.72 6.25 50.23
CA PRO A 483 -12.94 7.35 51.16
C PRO A 483 -11.66 7.56 51.95
N ILE A 484 -11.15 8.80 51.92
CA ILE A 484 -10.10 9.28 52.82
C ILE A 484 -10.59 8.99 54.24
N SER A 485 -10.07 7.93 54.86
CA SER A 485 -10.27 7.66 56.27
C SER A 485 -9.41 8.64 57.04
N ASP A 486 -10.06 9.65 57.62
CA ASP A 486 -9.51 10.43 58.73
C ASP A 486 -9.16 9.46 59.87
N ASP A 487 -7.88 9.15 60.06
CA ASP A 487 -7.37 8.56 61.30
C ASP A 487 -6.07 9.23 61.74
N GLU A 488 -6.15 9.74 62.97
CA GLU A 488 -5.25 10.49 63.84
C GLU A 488 -3.72 10.22 63.78
N ASN A 489 -2.93 11.30 63.72
CA ASN A 489 -2.11 11.78 64.86
C ASN A 489 -1.41 13.13 64.59
#